data_AF-A0A8J3Z8A8-F1
#
_entry.id   AF-A0A8J3Z8A8-F1
#
_cell.length_a   1.000
_cell.length_b   1.000
_cell.length_c   1.000
_cell.angle_alpha   90.00
_cell.angle_beta   90.00
_cell.angle_gamma   90.00
#
_symmetry.space_group_name_H-M   'P 1'
#
loop_
_entity.id
_entity.type
_entity.pdbx_description
1 polymer ?
#
loop_
_entity_poly.entity_id
_entity_poly.type
_entity_poly.pdbx_seq_one_letter_code
_entity_poly.pdbx_strand_id
1 'polypeptide(L)'
;MGFEWTLDELVARVSAALEAVDYPGAPNGRVRDVPDRRAIRWYTTIGLLDRPDGMRGRSALYGPRHLAQLVAIKRRQAQGRSLAEIQAELVGATDTVVYGIAGLDPAHAGTPKEPAPRAPRGAFWAQPVTAPAPEPVVASREPGAPQPEAPQPAAPESGREGAEGVLTGVTLPGGVVLLLPTRPDHDDLAALRAAAQPLIDLLTTRGLLHDPRRSS
;
A
#
# COMPACT_ATOMS: atom_id res chain seq x y z
N MET A 1 4.65 0.25 35.10
CA MET A 1 3.88 -0.54 34.10
C MET A 1 4.51 -0.26 32.75
N GLY A 2 5.12 -1.26 32.12
CA GLY A 2 5.77 -1.08 30.82
C GLY A 2 4.72 -0.94 29.72
N PHE A 3 4.69 0.21 29.04
CA PHE A 3 3.85 0.44 27.86
C PHE A 3 4.55 -0.15 26.62
N GLU A 4 4.84 -1.45 26.64
CA GLU A 4 5.54 -2.12 25.55
C GLU A 4 4.52 -2.74 24.60
N TRP A 5 4.56 -2.34 23.33
CA TRP A 5 3.65 -2.82 22.29
C TRP A 5 4.41 -3.48 21.15
N THR A 6 3.80 -4.51 20.59
CA THR A 6 4.24 -5.07 19.30
C THR A 6 3.99 -4.08 18.16
N LEU A 7 4.61 -4.34 17.01
CA LEU A 7 4.40 -3.53 15.81
C LEU A 7 2.92 -3.41 15.41
N ASP A 8 2.14 -4.48 15.61
CA ASP A 8 0.71 -4.51 15.27
C ASP A 8 -0.13 -3.65 16.21
N GLU A 9 0.17 -3.76 17.50
CA GLU A 9 -0.45 -2.95 18.53
C GLU A 9 -0.12 -1.47 18.36
N LEU A 10 1.09 -1.15 17.88
CA LEU A 10 1.49 0.21 17.52
C LEU A 10 0.68 0.74 16.33
N VAL A 11 0.56 -0.03 15.25
CA VAL A 11 -0.24 0.36 14.06
C VAL A 11 -1.71 0.61 14.44
N ALA A 12 -2.29 -0.28 15.25
CA ALA A 12 -3.67 -0.12 15.72
C ALA A 12 -3.85 1.16 16.53
N ARG A 13 -2.90 1.48 17.42
CA ARG A 13 -2.91 2.71 18.23
C ARG A 13 -2.70 3.97 17.40
N VAL A 14 -1.80 3.95 16.41
CA VAL A 14 -1.60 5.07 15.48
C VAL A 14 -2.88 5.35 14.71
N SER A 15 -3.56 4.31 14.25
CA SER A 15 -4.86 4.45 13.59
C SER A 15 -5.86 5.16 14.50
N ALA A 16 -6.06 4.65 15.72
CA ALA A 16 -7.00 5.22 16.68
C ALA A 16 -6.64 6.66 17.07
N ALA A 17 -5.35 6.97 17.21
CA ALA A 17 -4.87 8.32 17.51
C ALA A 17 -5.13 9.30 16.36
N LEU A 18 -4.89 8.89 15.11
CA LEU A 18 -5.20 9.71 13.94
C LEU A 18 -6.72 9.95 13.78
N GLU A 19 -7.55 8.98 14.17
CA GLU A 19 -9.00 9.14 14.21
C GLU A 19 -9.45 10.14 15.28
N ALA A 20 -8.76 10.18 16.43
CA ALA A 20 -9.10 11.08 17.53
C ALA A 20 -8.65 12.54 17.30
N VAL A 21 -7.63 12.77 16.46
CA VAL A 21 -7.01 14.09 16.27
C VAL A 21 -7.56 14.82 15.03
N ASP A 22 -8.76 14.48 14.55
CA ASP A 22 -9.38 15.05 13.34
C ASP A 22 -8.40 15.15 12.15
N TYR A 23 -7.67 14.06 11.89
CA TYR A 23 -6.69 13.99 10.83
C TYR A 23 -7.36 14.10 9.43
N PRO A 24 -7.02 15.10 8.60
CA PRO A 24 -7.68 15.35 7.33
C PRO A 24 -7.36 14.32 6.23
N GLY A 25 -6.47 13.36 6.50
CA GLY A 25 -6.03 12.35 5.54
C GLY A 25 -4.76 12.74 4.79
N ALA A 26 -4.28 11.84 3.92
CA ALA A 26 -3.16 12.12 3.05
C ALA A 26 -3.57 13.14 1.96
N PRO A 27 -2.67 14.05 1.54
CA PRO A 27 -2.99 15.10 0.56
C PRO A 27 -3.33 14.55 -0.84
N ASN A 28 -3.06 13.26 -1.09
CA ASN A 28 -3.24 12.62 -2.39
C ASN A 28 -4.64 12.00 -2.60
N GLY A 29 -5.64 12.37 -1.80
CA GLY A 29 -7.02 11.87 -1.95
C GLY A 29 -7.22 10.36 -1.72
N ARG A 30 -6.18 9.65 -1.28
CA ARG A 30 -6.28 8.23 -0.91
C ARG A 30 -6.87 8.11 0.48
N VAL A 31 -7.93 7.30 0.59
CA VAL A 31 -8.62 6.96 1.84
C VAL A 31 -7.61 6.57 2.92
N ARG A 32 -7.60 7.32 4.04
CA ARG A 32 -6.85 7.10 5.29
C ARG A 32 -5.62 6.19 5.16
N ASP A 33 -4.53 6.76 4.68
CA ASP A 33 -3.23 6.09 4.59
C ASP A 33 -2.59 5.98 6.00
N VAL A 34 -3.03 5.00 6.79
CA VAL A 34 -2.40 4.64 8.07
C VAL A 34 -1.02 4.02 7.79
N PRO A 35 0.03 4.33 8.56
CA PRO A 35 1.34 3.67 8.40
C PRO A 35 1.22 2.14 8.43
N ASP A 36 1.73 1.48 7.40
CA ASP A 36 1.83 0.02 7.36
C ASP A 36 3.14 -0.45 8.04
N ARG A 37 3.23 -1.77 8.31
CA ARG A 37 4.42 -2.37 8.95
C ARG A 37 5.71 -2.10 8.18
N ARG A 38 5.63 -1.97 6.85
CA ARG A 38 6.78 -1.73 5.98
C ARG A 38 7.30 -0.30 6.15
N ALA A 39 6.41 0.69 6.15
CA ALA A 39 6.73 2.09 6.37
C ALA A 39 7.38 2.30 7.74
N ILE A 40 6.82 1.68 8.80
CA ILE A 40 7.39 1.80 10.16
C ILE A 40 8.83 1.27 10.21
N ARG A 41 9.08 0.07 9.65
CA ARG A 41 10.44 -0.49 9.60
C ARG A 41 11.41 0.36 8.79
N TRP A 42 10.93 0.89 7.66
CA TRP A 42 11.72 1.80 6.84
C TRP A 42 12.04 3.10 7.58
N TYR A 43 11.07 3.69 8.28
CA TYR A 43 11.26 4.88 9.13
C TYR A 43 12.29 4.65 10.24
N THR A 44 12.29 3.47 10.87
CA THR A 44 13.35 3.09 11.81
C THR A 44 14.71 3.00 11.12
N THR A 45 14.77 2.46 9.90
CA THR A 45 16.04 2.30 9.16
C THR A 45 16.66 3.63 8.73
N ILE A 46 15.84 4.59 8.30
CA ILE A 46 16.32 5.92 7.90
C ILE A 46 16.52 6.88 9.08
N GLY A 47 16.24 6.43 10.32
CA GLY A 47 16.40 7.22 11.54
C GLY A 47 15.32 8.28 11.75
N LEU A 48 14.16 8.13 11.10
CA LEU A 48 13.00 8.99 11.29
C LEU A 48 12.15 8.58 12.50
N LEU A 49 12.18 7.29 12.84
CA LEU A 49 11.57 6.72 14.04
C LEU A 49 12.67 6.19 14.96
N ASP A 50 12.48 6.35 16.27
CA ASP A 50 13.41 5.80 17.26
C ASP A 50 13.51 4.27 17.13
N ARG A 51 14.64 3.72 17.60
CA ARG A 51 14.82 2.27 17.67
C ARG A 51 13.86 1.69 18.70
N PRO A 52 13.35 0.47 18.47
CA PRO A 52 12.46 -0.19 19.43
C PRO A 52 13.11 -0.28 20.81
N ASP A 53 12.30 -0.11 21.85
CA ASP A 53 12.72 -0.07 23.26
C ASP A 53 13.34 -1.41 23.72
N GLY A 54 12.98 -2.49 23.04
CA GLY A 54 13.54 -3.81 23.29
C GLY A 54 12.99 -4.88 22.37
N MET A 55 13.35 -6.13 22.66
CA MET A 55 12.84 -7.30 21.96
C MET A 55 12.23 -8.27 22.98
N ARG A 56 11.01 -8.74 22.68
CA ARG A 56 10.38 -9.88 23.35
C ARG A 56 10.45 -11.09 22.42
N GLY A 57 11.49 -11.89 22.59
CA GLY A 57 11.79 -12.99 21.68
C GLY A 57 12.05 -12.49 20.25
N ARG A 58 11.16 -12.83 19.31
CA ARG A 58 11.25 -12.39 17.90
C ARG A 58 10.52 -11.08 17.60
N SER A 59 9.85 -10.49 18.59
CA SER A 59 9.02 -9.30 18.41
C SER A 59 9.70 -8.07 18.97
N ALA A 60 9.84 -7.02 18.15
CA ALA A 60 10.27 -5.70 18.61
C ALA A 60 9.17 -5.02 19.46
N LEU A 61 9.58 -4.34 20.51
CA LEU A 61 8.71 -3.62 21.43
C LEU A 61 8.83 -2.11 21.21
N TYR A 62 7.69 -1.43 21.22
CA TYR A 62 7.55 -0.01 20.98
C TYR A 62 6.71 0.63 22.08
N GLY A 63 7.13 1.79 22.56
CA GLY A 63 6.38 2.58 23.53
C GLY A 63 5.60 3.79 23.01
N PRO A 64 5.05 4.60 23.94
CA PRO A 64 4.23 5.79 23.66
C PRO A 64 4.95 6.85 22.81
N ARG A 65 6.28 6.98 22.97
CA ARG A 65 7.07 7.91 22.17
C ARG A 65 7.05 7.56 20.69
N HIS A 66 7.12 6.27 20.35
CA HIS A 66 7.01 5.80 18.96
C HIS A 66 5.63 6.12 18.35
N LEU A 67 4.57 5.98 19.14
CA LEU A 67 3.21 6.37 18.74
C LEU A 67 3.17 7.87 18.40
N ALA A 68 3.71 8.72 19.28
CA ALA A 68 3.74 10.16 19.06
C ALA A 68 4.56 10.54 17.81
N GLN A 69 5.72 9.92 17.60
CA GLN A 69 6.53 10.14 16.39
C GLN A 69 5.77 9.78 15.11
N LEU A 70 5.12 8.61 15.06
CA LEU A 70 4.35 8.19 13.88
C LEU A 70 3.17 9.12 13.59
N VAL A 71 2.46 9.56 14.62
CA VAL A 71 1.35 10.52 14.46
C VAL A 71 1.88 11.89 14.00
N ALA A 72 3.00 12.36 14.57
CA ALA A 72 3.65 13.60 14.16
C ALA A 72 4.07 13.56 12.67
N ILE A 73 4.72 12.47 12.23
CA ILE A 73 5.10 12.25 10.82
C ILE A 73 3.87 12.35 9.92
N LYS A 74 2.79 11.63 10.23
CA LYS A 74 1.58 11.63 9.39
C LYS A 74 0.92 13.00 9.34
N ARG A 75 0.88 13.74 10.45
CA ARG A 75 0.35 15.13 10.47
C ARG A 75 1.18 16.06 9.60
N ARG A 76 2.51 15.98 9.65
CA ARG A 76 3.37 16.79 8.78
C ARG A 76 3.27 16.40 7.30
N GLN A 77 3.12 15.12 6.99
CA GLN A 77 2.85 14.66 5.63
C GLN A 77 1.50 15.19 5.11
N ALA A 78 0.47 15.26 5.95
CA ALA A 78 -0.82 15.88 5.58
C ALA A 78 -0.70 17.37 5.30
N GLN A 79 0.29 18.04 5.88
CA GLN A 79 0.61 19.44 5.62
C GLN A 79 1.53 19.62 4.39
N GLY A 80 1.82 18.55 3.65
CA GLY A 80 2.65 18.59 2.45
C GLY A 80 4.16 18.67 2.70
N ARG A 81 4.63 18.48 3.95
CA ARG A 81 6.08 18.47 4.24
C ARG A 81 6.74 17.22 3.68
N SER A 82 7.94 17.42 3.13
CA SER A 82 8.80 16.34 2.67
C SER A 82 9.37 15.54 3.84
N LEU A 83 9.77 14.29 3.60
CA LEU A 83 10.38 13.45 4.64
C LEU A 83 11.67 14.05 5.21
N ALA A 84 12.45 14.77 4.39
CA ALA A 84 13.67 15.44 4.84
C ALA A 84 13.39 16.57 5.84
N GLU A 85 12.37 17.39 5.58
CA GLU A 85 11.93 18.45 6.51
C GLU A 85 11.38 17.87 7.81
N ILE A 86 10.60 16.79 7.72
CA ILE A 86 10.07 16.09 8.89
C ILE A 86 11.21 15.50 9.72
N GLN A 87 12.21 14.91 9.06
CA GLN A 87 13.39 14.37 9.73
C GLN A 87 14.17 15.47 10.46
N ALA A 88 14.40 16.61 9.81
CA ALA A 88 15.07 17.75 10.44
C ALA A 88 14.32 18.29 11.66
N GLU A 89 12.98 18.22 11.67
CA GLU A 89 12.14 18.67 12.78
C GLU A 89 12.07 17.66 13.93
N LEU A 90 12.06 16.35 13.64
CA LEU A 90 11.87 15.31 14.65
C LEU A 90 13.16 14.72 15.21
N VAL A 91 14.26 14.74 14.45
CA VAL A 91 15.54 14.22 14.93
C VAL A 91 16.09 15.10 16.05
N GLY A 92 16.30 14.49 17.22
CA GLY A 92 16.74 15.22 18.43
C GLY A 92 15.64 16.00 19.13
N ALA A 93 14.38 15.93 18.67
CA ALA A 93 13.27 16.61 19.30
C ALA A 93 12.92 15.99 20.66
N THR A 94 12.68 16.86 21.65
CA THR A 94 12.19 16.46 22.97
C THR A 94 10.78 15.89 22.88
N ASP A 95 10.41 15.05 23.85
CA ASP A 95 9.06 14.50 23.96
C ASP A 95 8.00 15.58 23.82
N THR A 96 8.14 16.70 24.53
CA THR A 96 7.20 17.83 24.48
C THR A 96 6.94 18.34 23.06
N VAL A 97 7.98 18.45 22.23
CA VAL A 97 7.86 18.90 20.84
C VAL A 97 7.17 17.83 20.00
N VAL A 98 7.58 16.57 20.13
CA VAL A 98 6.99 15.46 19.39
C VAL A 98 5.49 15.30 19.71
N TYR A 99 5.12 15.31 20.99
CA TYR A 99 3.73 15.23 21.44
C TYR A 99 2.90 16.45 21.00
N GLY A 100 3.49 17.66 21.04
CA GLY A 100 2.85 18.86 20.53
C GLY A 100 2.56 18.79 19.02
N ILE A 101 3.52 18.32 18.22
CA ILE A 101 3.34 18.10 16.78
C ILE A 101 2.31 16.98 16.54
N ALA A 102 2.33 15.92 17.35
CA ALA A 102 1.36 14.82 17.26
C ALA A 102 -0.06 15.26 17.68
N GLY A 103 -0.20 16.32 18.48
CA GLY A 103 -1.48 16.71 19.07
C GLY A 103 -1.98 15.71 20.10
N LEU A 104 -1.04 14.99 20.73
CA LEU A 104 -1.33 13.96 21.73
C LEU A 104 -0.89 14.47 23.10
N ASP A 105 -1.70 14.18 24.11
CA ASP A 105 -1.31 14.40 25.50
C ASP A 105 -0.41 13.24 25.96
N PRO A 106 0.84 13.50 26.40
CA PRO A 106 1.74 12.46 26.90
C PRO A 106 1.15 11.67 28.07
N ALA A 107 0.25 12.25 28.87
CA ALA A 107 -0.41 11.55 29.98
C ALA A 107 -1.37 10.45 29.50
N HIS A 108 -1.94 10.61 28.30
CA HIS A 108 -2.95 9.71 27.74
C HIS A 108 -2.41 8.79 26.64
N ALA A 109 -1.21 9.07 26.12
CA ALA A 109 -0.62 8.29 25.04
C ALA A 109 -0.28 6.85 25.43
N GLY A 110 -0.01 6.58 26.72
CA GLY A 110 0.25 5.24 27.25
C GLY A 110 -1.00 4.49 27.72
N THR A 111 -2.08 5.19 28.06
CA THR A 111 -3.28 4.54 28.58
C THR A 111 -3.91 3.62 27.52
N PRO A 112 -4.16 2.34 27.83
CA PRO A 112 -4.87 1.44 26.93
C PRO A 112 -6.28 1.99 26.68
N LYS A 113 -6.47 2.74 25.60
CA LYS A 113 -7.78 2.80 24.96
C LYS A 113 -7.86 1.53 24.15
N GLU A 114 -8.48 0.50 24.75
CA GLU A 114 -8.79 -0.77 24.08
C GLU A 114 -9.28 -0.43 22.66
N PRO A 115 -8.53 -0.80 21.60
CA PRO A 115 -9.04 -0.62 20.26
C PRO A 115 -10.32 -1.47 20.21
N ALA A 116 -11.48 -0.81 20.07
CA ALA A 116 -12.75 -1.49 19.96
C ALA A 116 -12.57 -2.65 18.97
N PRO A 117 -12.93 -3.89 19.33
CA PRO A 117 -12.67 -5.05 18.50
C PRO A 117 -13.32 -4.80 17.15
N ARG A 118 -12.48 -4.52 16.15
CA ARG A 118 -12.96 -4.38 14.79
C ARG A 118 -13.36 -5.79 14.39
N ALA A 119 -14.67 -6.04 14.38
CA ALA A 119 -15.24 -7.30 13.95
C ALA A 119 -14.48 -7.78 12.71
N PRO A 120 -14.04 -9.05 12.66
CA PRO A 120 -13.31 -9.56 11.52
C PRO A 120 -14.18 -9.29 10.30
N ARG A 121 -13.72 -8.38 9.43
CA ARG A 121 -14.35 -8.19 8.14
C ARG A 121 -14.14 -9.51 7.43
N GLY A 122 -15.19 -10.34 7.42
CA GLY A 122 -15.23 -11.58 6.68
C GLY A 122 -14.67 -11.29 5.30
N ALA A 123 -13.69 -12.09 4.89
CA ALA A 123 -13.02 -11.94 3.61
C ALA A 123 -14.10 -11.75 2.55
N PHE A 124 -14.15 -10.55 1.96
CA PHE A 124 -15.06 -10.22 0.87
C PHE A 124 -14.95 -11.24 -0.27
N TRP A 125 -13.77 -11.86 -0.41
CA TRP A 125 -13.41 -12.95 -1.31
C TRP A 125 -14.04 -14.33 -0.99
N ALA A 126 -14.61 -14.50 0.20
CA ALA A 126 -15.27 -15.74 0.62
C ALA A 126 -16.78 -15.73 0.34
N GLN A 127 -17.31 -14.71 -0.33
CA GLN A 127 -18.65 -14.76 -0.89
C GLN A 127 -18.58 -15.48 -2.25
N PRO A 128 -19.15 -16.70 -2.39
CA PRO A 128 -19.28 -17.29 -3.71
C PRO A 128 -20.22 -16.40 -4.53
N VAL A 129 -19.68 -15.79 -5.59
CA VAL A 129 -20.53 -15.17 -6.61
C VAL A 129 -21.36 -16.31 -7.21
N THR A 130 -22.66 -16.31 -6.94
CA THR A 130 -23.58 -17.26 -7.56
C THR A 130 -23.74 -16.83 -9.00
N ALA A 131 -23.03 -17.48 -9.92
CA ALA A 131 -23.25 -17.33 -11.34
C ALA A 131 -24.63 -17.93 -11.71
N PRO A 132 -25.45 -17.27 -12.54
CA PRO A 132 -26.70 -17.85 -13.02
C PRO A 132 -26.41 -19.02 -13.96
N ALA A 133 -27.14 -20.12 -13.76
CA ALA A 133 -26.99 -21.39 -14.46
C ALA A 133 -27.24 -21.27 -15.98
N PRO A 134 -26.47 -21.97 -16.83
CA PRO A 134 -26.83 -22.15 -18.24
C PRO A 134 -27.85 -23.27 -18.41
N GLU A 135 -28.91 -22.99 -19.16
CA GLU A 135 -29.97 -23.94 -19.55
C GLU A 135 -29.47 -25.07 -20.49
N PRO A 136 -30.17 -26.22 -20.53
CA PRO A 136 -29.68 -27.42 -21.21
C PRO A 136 -30.00 -27.40 -22.71
N VAL A 137 -28.98 -27.48 -23.55
CA VAL A 137 -29.15 -27.80 -24.98
C VAL A 137 -28.99 -29.30 -25.19
N VAL A 138 -30.04 -29.87 -25.78
CA VAL A 138 -30.31 -31.29 -25.96
C VAL A 138 -29.44 -31.86 -27.08
N ALA A 139 -29.00 -33.11 -26.88
CA ALA A 139 -28.11 -33.88 -27.75
C ALA A 139 -28.64 -34.11 -29.17
N SER A 140 -27.72 -34.27 -30.13
CA SER A 140 -27.88 -35.15 -31.29
C SER A 140 -26.53 -35.67 -31.80
N ARG A 141 -26.57 -36.93 -32.24
CA ARG A 141 -25.48 -37.91 -32.42
C ARG A 141 -24.59 -37.71 -33.66
N GLU A 142 -23.36 -38.24 -33.52
CA GLU A 142 -22.37 -38.83 -34.46
C GLU A 142 -22.91 -39.58 -35.72
N PRO A 143 -22.10 -40.06 -36.72
CA PRO A 143 -20.68 -40.48 -36.64
C PRO A 143 -19.76 -40.21 -37.87
N GLY A 144 -18.44 -40.44 -37.73
CA GLY A 144 -17.55 -40.73 -38.87
C GLY A 144 -16.06 -40.36 -38.70
N ALA A 145 -15.23 -41.31 -38.29
CA ALA A 145 -13.75 -41.28 -38.31
C ALA A 145 -13.18 -41.64 -39.73
N PRO A 146 -11.86 -41.58 -40.05
CA PRO A 146 -10.67 -41.43 -39.20
C PRO A 146 -9.56 -40.43 -39.69
N GLN A 147 -8.50 -40.34 -38.87
CA GLN A 147 -7.33 -39.44 -38.86
C GLN A 147 -6.43 -39.43 -40.13
N PRO A 148 -5.52 -38.44 -40.24
CA PRO A 148 -4.10 -38.80 -40.05
C PRO A 148 -3.26 -37.81 -39.19
N GLU A 149 -2.08 -38.32 -38.84
CA GLU A 149 -1.06 -37.90 -37.87
C GLU A 149 -0.36 -36.53 -38.02
N ALA A 150 0.03 -36.03 -36.82
CA ALA A 150 1.23 -35.27 -36.43
C ALA A 150 1.36 -33.78 -36.83
N PRO A 151 2.17 -32.95 -36.09
CA PRO A 151 2.96 -33.20 -34.88
C PRO A 151 2.63 -32.27 -33.68
N GLN A 152 2.91 -32.77 -32.46
CA GLN A 152 2.88 -31.99 -31.22
C GLN A 152 4.03 -30.95 -31.17
N PRO A 153 3.75 -29.70 -30.75
CA PRO A 153 4.68 -28.91 -29.97
C PRO A 153 4.15 -28.80 -28.54
N ALA A 154 5.07 -29.02 -27.60
CA ALA A 154 4.87 -29.00 -26.16
C ALA A 154 4.02 -27.81 -25.68
N ALA A 155 2.96 -28.13 -24.94
CA ALA A 155 2.43 -27.23 -23.94
C ALA A 155 3.42 -27.20 -22.77
N PRO A 156 3.89 -26.03 -22.31
CA PRO A 156 4.10 -25.86 -20.90
C PRO A 156 2.72 -25.74 -20.25
N GLU A 157 2.48 -26.69 -19.36
CA GLU A 157 1.37 -26.74 -18.44
C GLU A 157 1.21 -25.40 -17.71
N SER A 158 -0.04 -25.01 -17.60
CA SER A 158 -0.62 -24.13 -16.59
C SER A 158 0.19 -23.98 -15.30
N GLY A 159 1.13 -23.05 -15.29
CA GLY A 159 1.55 -22.34 -14.09
C GLY A 159 0.59 -21.20 -13.81
N ARG A 160 -0.57 -21.50 -13.22
CA ARG A 160 -1.34 -20.49 -12.49
C ARG A 160 -0.53 -20.09 -11.26
N GLU A 161 0.53 -19.32 -11.44
CA GLU A 161 1.16 -18.61 -10.35
C GLU A 161 0.32 -17.36 -10.09
N GLY A 162 -0.62 -17.51 -9.15
CA GLY A 162 -1.25 -16.37 -8.53
C GLY A 162 -0.16 -15.45 -8.01
N ALA A 163 0.05 -14.32 -8.69
CA ALA A 163 0.97 -13.31 -8.27
C ALA A 163 0.45 -12.63 -7.00
N GLU A 164 0.75 -13.22 -5.84
CA GLU A 164 1.12 -12.46 -4.64
C GLU A 164 2.47 -11.77 -4.92
N GLY A 165 2.48 -10.91 -5.95
CA GLY A 165 3.66 -10.22 -6.44
C GLY A 165 3.60 -8.75 -6.03
N VAL A 166 4.74 -8.22 -5.58
CA VAL A 166 4.90 -6.78 -5.37
C VAL A 166 4.75 -6.09 -6.73
N LEU A 167 3.60 -5.47 -6.97
CA LEU A 167 3.38 -4.67 -8.17
C LEU A 167 4.27 -3.42 -8.12
N THR A 168 5.06 -3.22 -9.16
CA THR A 168 5.86 -2.01 -9.37
C THR A 168 5.10 -1.08 -10.31
N GLY A 169 4.88 0.16 -9.85
CA GLY A 169 4.32 1.23 -10.68
C GLY A 169 5.40 1.94 -11.46
N VAL A 170 5.24 2.02 -12.78
CA VAL A 170 6.09 2.82 -13.68
C VAL A 170 5.29 4.01 -14.18
N THR A 171 5.81 5.22 -13.97
CA THR A 171 5.23 6.44 -14.52
C THR A 171 5.69 6.64 -15.96
N LEU A 172 4.71 6.76 -16.85
CA LEU A 172 4.89 7.08 -18.25
C LEU A 172 4.53 8.56 -18.51
N PRO A 173 4.99 9.14 -19.62
CA PRO A 173 4.58 10.49 -20.03
C PRO A 173 3.05 10.62 -20.11
N GLY A 174 2.52 11.83 -19.87
CA GLY A 174 1.08 12.08 -19.90
C GLY A 174 0.30 11.59 -18.68
N GLY A 175 0.99 11.24 -17.57
CA GLY A 175 0.36 10.87 -16.31
C GLY A 175 -0.13 9.41 -16.24
N VAL A 176 0.23 8.57 -17.21
CA VAL A 176 -0.11 7.16 -17.24
C VAL A 176 0.75 6.36 -16.26
N VAL A 177 0.15 5.41 -15.54
CA VAL A 177 0.86 4.49 -14.65
C VAL A 177 0.70 3.07 -15.16
N LEU A 178 1.82 2.40 -15.44
CA LEU A 178 1.87 0.98 -15.79
C LEU A 178 2.18 0.16 -14.54
N LEU A 179 1.40 -0.89 -14.28
CA LEU A 179 1.62 -1.82 -13.17
C LEU A 179 2.28 -3.09 -13.69
N LEU A 180 3.46 -3.40 -13.16
CA LEU A 180 4.26 -4.57 -13.55
C LEU A 180 4.46 -5.49 -12.34
N PRO A 181 4.45 -6.82 -12.51
CA PRO A 181 4.71 -7.77 -11.42
C PRO A 181 6.19 -7.82 -11.00
N THR A 182 7.08 -7.17 -11.76
CA THR A 182 8.53 -7.11 -11.55
C THR A 182 9.03 -5.67 -11.52
N ARG A 183 10.25 -5.46 -10.99
CA ARG A 183 10.90 -4.14 -10.99
C ARG A 183 11.73 -3.99 -12.27
N PRO A 184 11.32 -3.17 -13.25
CA PRO A 184 12.11 -2.91 -14.46
C PRO A 184 13.36 -2.09 -14.14
N ASP A 185 14.43 -2.34 -14.87
CA ASP A 185 15.65 -1.56 -14.78
C ASP A 185 15.61 -0.27 -15.64
N HIS A 186 16.72 0.46 -15.74
CA HIS A 186 16.74 1.73 -16.47
C HIS A 186 16.53 1.57 -17.99
N ASP A 187 17.04 0.49 -18.57
CA ASP A 187 16.93 0.21 -20.01
C ASP A 187 15.51 -0.25 -20.33
N ASP A 188 14.95 -1.12 -19.49
CA ASP A 188 13.53 -1.53 -19.55
C ASP A 188 12.60 -0.31 -19.50
N LEU A 189 12.88 0.64 -18.60
CA LEU A 189 12.09 1.87 -18.48
C LEU A 189 12.17 2.74 -19.73
N ALA A 190 13.34 2.81 -20.38
CA ALA A 190 13.50 3.54 -21.63
C ALA A 190 12.72 2.88 -22.77
N ALA A 191 12.82 1.54 -22.88
CA ALA A 191 12.09 0.75 -23.87
C ALA A 191 10.56 0.84 -23.67
N LEU A 192 10.08 0.73 -22.43
CA LEU A 192 8.66 0.85 -22.09
C LEU A 192 8.09 2.23 -22.43
N ARG A 193 8.86 3.30 -22.20
CA ARG A 193 8.46 4.66 -22.59
C ARG A 193 8.35 4.82 -24.10
N ALA A 194 9.33 4.31 -24.84
CA ALA A 194 9.30 4.36 -26.30
C ALA A 194 8.11 3.55 -26.87
N ALA A 195 7.87 2.36 -26.33
CA ALA A 195 6.76 1.49 -26.76
C ALA A 195 5.37 2.05 -26.40
N ALA A 196 5.25 2.77 -25.28
CA ALA A 196 3.99 3.35 -24.85
C ALA A 196 3.61 4.64 -25.59
N GLN A 197 4.51 5.24 -26.37
CA GLN A 197 4.29 6.53 -27.02
C GLN A 197 3.04 6.57 -27.91
N PRO A 198 2.79 5.60 -28.83
CA PRO A 198 1.59 5.62 -29.66
C PRO A 198 0.29 5.49 -28.87
N LEU A 199 0.33 4.75 -27.75
CA LEU A 199 -0.81 4.60 -26.85
C LEU A 199 -1.11 5.92 -26.13
N ILE A 200 -0.08 6.62 -25.64
CA ILE A 200 -0.22 7.92 -24.99
C ILE A 200 -0.78 8.96 -25.97
N ASP A 201 -0.30 8.97 -27.22
CA ASP A 201 -0.78 9.88 -28.26
C ASP A 201 -2.26 9.62 -28.59
N LEU A 202 -2.69 8.36 -28.66
CA LEU A 202 -4.09 7.99 -28.86
C LEU A 202 -4.97 8.44 -27.67
N LEU A 203 -4.54 8.16 -26.45
CA LEU A 203 -5.28 8.53 -25.25
C LEU A 203 -5.41 10.06 -25.12
N THR A 204 -4.36 10.79 -25.48
CA THR A 204 -4.37 12.26 -25.53
C THR A 204 -5.32 12.77 -26.61
N THR A 205 -5.30 12.18 -27.81
CA THR A 205 -6.22 12.51 -28.91
C THR A 205 -7.69 12.28 -28.52
N ARG A 206 -7.94 11.28 -27.67
CA ARG A 206 -9.28 10.97 -27.14
C ARG A 206 -9.67 11.80 -25.92
N GLY A 207 -8.79 12.70 -25.44
CA GLY A 207 -9.03 13.53 -24.25
C GLY A 207 -9.06 12.74 -22.94
N LEU A 208 -8.52 11.51 -22.93
CA LEU A 208 -8.53 10.61 -21.77
C LEU A 208 -7.34 10.85 -20.84
N LEU A 209 -6.37 11.67 -21.26
CA LEU A 209 -5.25 12.14 -20.44
C LEU A 209 -5.23 13.67 -20.46
N HIS A 210 -5.11 14.28 -19.29
CA HIS A 210 -4.83 15.71 -19.18
C HIS A 210 -3.32 15.92 -19.30
N ASP A 211 -2.90 16.87 -20.14
CA ASP A 211 -1.51 17.32 -20.19
C ASP A 211 -1.20 18.14 -18.91
N PRO A 212 -0.37 17.64 -17.98
CA PRO A 212 -0.01 18.40 -16.79
C PRO A 212 0.85 19.64 -17.12
N ARG A 213 1.33 19.81 -18.37
CA ARG A 213 2.09 21.01 -18.79
C ARG A 213 1.23 22.21 -19.18
N ARG A 214 -0.11 22.09 -19.15
CA ARG A 214 -1.04 23.20 -19.48
C ARG A 214 -1.61 23.94 -18.26
N SER A 215 -1.14 23.63 -17.06
CA SER A 215 -1.48 24.36 -15.83
C SER A 215 -0.30 25.24 -15.40
N SER A 216 0.06 26.22 -16.22
CA SER A 216 0.81 27.40 -15.78
C SER A 216 0.64 28.55 -16.76
#